data_AF-A0A0U1L381-F1
#
_entry.id   AF-A0A0U1L381-F1
#
_cell.length_a   1.000
_cell.length_b   1.000
_cell.length_c   1.000
_cell.angle_alpha   90.00
_cell.angle_beta   90.00
_cell.angle_gamma   90.00
#
_symmetry.space_group_name_H-M   'P 1'
#
loop_
_entity.id
_entity.type
_entity.pdbx_description
1 polymer ?
#
loop_
_entity_poly.entity_id
_entity_poly.type
_entity_poly.pdbx_seq_one_letter_code
_entity_poly.pdbx_strand_id
1 'polypeptide(L)' 'MGDYDEVLSQIENLRQVLNKLVLEKGISDLEVMQISKQLDEVLNKYHKMFKTR' A
#
# COMPACT_ATOMS: atom_id res chain seq x y z
N MET A 1 -2.75 -12.08 16.45
CA MET A 1 -2.66 -11.31 15.19
C MET A 1 -1.55 -11.95 14.39
N GLY A 2 -1.82 -12.46 13.18
CA GLY A 2 -0.75 -13.05 12.36
C GLY A 2 -0.08 -11.98 11.50
N ASP A 3 1.16 -12.22 11.06
CA ASP A 3 1.90 -11.37 10.10
C ASP A 3 1.04 -11.00 8.87
N TYR A 4 0.11 -11.88 8.50
CA TYR A 4 -0.84 -11.71 7.43
C TYR A 4 -1.85 -10.56 7.68
N ASP A 5 -2.44 -10.52 8.88
CA ASP A 5 -3.44 -9.50 9.25
C ASP A 5 -2.79 -8.11 9.31
N GLU A 6 -1.54 -8.04 9.75
CA GLU A 6 -0.77 -6.80 9.81
C GLU A 6 -0.47 -6.26 8.41
N VAL A 7 -0.04 -7.12 7.49
CA VAL A 7 0.20 -6.74 6.09
C VAL A 7 -1.09 -6.27 5.41
N LEU A 8 -2.21 -6.96 5.63
CA LEU A 8 -3.51 -6.53 5.12
C LEU A 8 -3.94 -5.16 5.66
N SER A 9 -3.75 -4.93 6.96
CA SER A 9 -4.07 -3.66 7.59
C SER A 9 -3.21 -2.52 7.03
N GLN A 10 -1.93 -2.77 6.76
CA GLN A 10 -1.03 -1.80 6.12
C GLN A 10 -1.46 -1.48 4.68
N ILE A 11 -1.86 -2.49 3.89
CA ILE A 11 -2.38 -2.30 2.53
C ILE A 11 -3.60 -1.38 2.55
N GLU A 12 -4.57 -1.65 3.42
CA GLU A 12 -5.81 -0.87 3.46
C GLU A 12 -5.56 0.57 3.90
N ASN A 13 -4.70 0.78 4.90
CA ASN A 13 -4.32 2.13 5.33
C ASN A 13 -3.64 2.91 4.19
N LEU A 14 -2.65 2.33 3.52
CA LEU A 14 -1.94 2.99 2.42
C LEU A 14 -2.88 3.26 1.23
N ARG A 15 -3.83 2.37 0.95
CA ARG A 15 -4.85 2.56 -0.10
C ARG A 15 -5.74 3.77 0.21
N GLN A 16 -6.18 3.92 1.46
CA GLN A 16 -7.01 5.07 1.87
C GLN A 16 -6.23 6.38 1.79
N VAL A 17 -4.99 6.40 2.26
CA VAL A 17 -4.12 7.58 2.19
C VAL A 17 -3.85 7.97 0.74
N LEU A 18 -3.53 7.00 -0.13
CA LEU A 18 -3.27 7.25 -1.54
C LEU A 18 -4.49 7.84 -2.24
N ASN A 19 -5.67 7.26 -2.03
CA ASN A 19 -6.92 7.77 -2.62
C ASN A 19 -7.20 9.21 -2.19
N LYS A 20 -7.00 9.52 -0.90
CA LYS A 20 -7.18 10.88 -0.40
C LYS A 20 -6.18 11.85 -1.05
N LEU A 21 -4.90 11.50 -1.10
CA LEU A 21 -3.86 12.36 -1.66
C LEU A 21 -4.02 12.57 -3.18
N VAL A 22 -4.44 11.55 -3.92
CA VAL A 22 -4.72 11.66 -5.37
C VAL A 22 -5.84 12.66 -5.62
N LEU A 23 -6.89 12.66 -4.79
CA LEU A 23 -7.99 13.62 -4.92
C LEU A 23 -7.58 15.05 -4.56
N GLU A 24 -6.67 15.22 -3.60
CA GLU A 24 -6.22 16.54 -3.13
C GLU A 24 -5.13 17.16 -4.02
N LYS A 25 -4.20 16.35 -4.53
CA LYS A 25 -2.94 16.82 -5.15
C LYS A 25 -2.75 16.34 -6.59
N GLY A 26 -3.50 15.33 -7.01
CA GLY A 26 -3.37 14.71 -8.33
C GLY A 26 -2.30 13.60 -8.37
N ILE A 27 -2.37 12.78 -9.42
CA ILE A 27 -1.57 11.55 -9.56
C ILE A 27 -0.06 11.77 -9.70
N SER A 28 0.36 12.96 -10.16
CA SER A 28 1.76 13.28 -10.43
C SER A 28 2.46 13.98 -9.25
N ASP A 29 1.76 14.18 -8.13
CA ASP A 29 2.35 14.76 -6.94
C ASP A 29 3.40 13.81 -6.34
N LEU A 30 4.51 14.38 -5.86
CA LEU A 30 5.64 13.60 -5.33
C LEU A 30 5.23 12.74 -4.14
N GLU A 31 4.34 13.25 -3.27
CA GLU A 31 3.86 12.53 -2.10
C GLU A 31 2.95 11.37 -2.52
N VAL A 32 2.08 11.60 -3.50
CA VAL A 32 1.25 10.55 -4.11
C VAL A 32 2.12 9.43 -4.68
N MET A 33 3.18 9.77 -5.42
CA MET A 33 4.12 8.78 -5.96
C MET A 33 4.84 8.00 -4.86
N GLN A 34 5.24 8.65 -3.77
CA GLN A 34 5.88 7.99 -2.63
C GLN A 34 4.95 7.01 -1.92
N ILE A 35 3.71 7.41 -1.65
CA ILE A 35 2.71 6.53 -1.04
C ILE A 35 2.36 5.37 -1.97
N SER A 36 2.25 5.61 -3.28
CA SER A 36 2.04 4.55 -4.28
C SER A 36 3.17 3.51 -4.24
N LYS A 37 4.42 3.96 -4.15
CA LYS A 37 5.58 3.06 -4.05
C LYS A 37 5.55 2.23 -2.76
N GLN A 38 5.19 2.84 -1.62
CA GLN A 38 5.05 2.12 -0.36
C GLN A 38 3.94 1.06 -0.41
N LEU A 39 2.80 1.39 -1.04
CA LEU A 39 1.71 0.44 -1.26
C LEU A 39 2.17 -0.76 -2.09
N ASP A 40 2.91 -0.51 -3.18
CA ASP A 40 3.48 -1.58 -4.00
C ASP A 40 4.46 -2.47 -3.22
N GLU A 41 5.30 -1.91 -2.36
CA GLU A 41 6.22 -2.68 -1.52
C GLU A 41 5.48 -3.63 -0.57
N VAL A 42 4.39 -3.16 0.05
CA VAL A 42 3.58 -3.99 0.97
C VAL A 42 2.77 -5.04 0.20
N LEU A 43 2.20 -4.70 -0.96
CA LEU A 43 1.53 -5.67 -1.84
C LEU A 43 2.49 -6.77 -2.30
N ASN A 44 3.73 -6.42 -2.59
CA ASN A 44 4.75 -7.41 -2.92
C ASN A 44 5.10 -8.33 -1.76
N LYS A 45 5.15 -7.82 -0.52
CA LYS A 45 5.32 -8.65 0.69
C LYS A 45 4.15 -9.62 0.85
N TYR A 46 2.92 -9.13 0.70
CA TYR A 46 1.71 -9.95 0.71
C TYR A 46 1.79 -11.05 -0.35
N HIS A 47 2.07 -10.72 -1.62
CA HIS A 47 2.20 -11.72 -2.69
C HIS A 47 3.29 -12.77 -2.42
N LYS A 48 4.42 -12.39 -1.80
CA LYS A 48 5.46 -13.35 -1.42
C LYS A 48 4.96 -14.35 -0.38
N MET A 49 4.13 -13.92 0.57
CA MET A 49 3.52 -14.83 1.56
C MET A 49 2.63 -15.90 0.89
N PHE A 50 2.01 -15.61 -0.25
CA PHE A 50 1.23 -16.61 -1.02
C PHE A 50 2.07 -17.48 -1.94
N LYS A 51 3.17 -16.96 -2.51
CA LYS A 51 4.04 -17.75 -3.40
C LYS A 51 4.89 -18.79 -2.67
N THR A 52 4.96 -18.73 -1.34
CA THR A 52 5.70 -19.69 -0.50
C THR A 52 4.80 -20.80 0.07
N ARG A 53 3.62 -21.03 -0.52
CA ARG A 53 2.74 -22.16 -0.21
C ARG A 53 2.59 -23.12 -1.38
#